data_AF-A0A067LDY0-F1
#
_entry.id   AF-A0A067LDY0-F1
#
_cell.length_a   1.000
_cell.length_b   1.000
_cell.length_c   1.000
_cell.angle_alpha   90.00
_cell.angle_beta   90.00
_cell.angle_gamma   90.00
#
_symmetry.space_group_name_H-M   'P 1'
#
loop_
_entity.id
_entity.type
_entity.pdbx_description
1 polymer ?
#
loop_
_entity_poly.entity_id
_entity_poly.type
_entity_poly.pdbx_seq_one_letter_code
_entity_poly.pdbx_strand_id
1 'polypeptide(L)'
;MGIAEGFTQLGSAIAGLMFAWAMFQQYFPCQLRSYIDTYSQKIISIFYPYIHIIFDEYTGEDLQRSEVYAAIQNYLSTNSSMRAKRLKADVVKDGKSVLLTMDHHEEVTDDFQGIKVWWTSIKKDPQTKSFSFYPELDERRFFKLTVHRRYRDIIIKSYIDHVIKEGKATAVKNRQRKLYTNNPSKDWHGWRGTKWSHVVFEHPATFNSLAMATKLKELIKNDLIKFTERKRKKNIAQIIELTKRVVWSFY
;
A
#
# COMPACT_ATOMS: atom_id res chain seq x y z
N MET A 1 9.82 -0.73 -61.44
CA MET A 1 8.95 0.46 -61.56
C MET A 1 7.65 0.12 -60.82
N GLY A 2 7.56 0.37 -59.51
CA GLY A 2 6.44 -0.14 -58.69
C GLY A 2 6.52 0.08 -57.18
N ILE A 3 7.67 0.53 -56.65
CA ILE A 3 7.81 0.82 -55.21
C ILE A 3 7.41 2.27 -54.89
N ALA A 4 7.68 3.22 -55.79
CA ALA A 4 7.33 4.62 -55.63
C ALA A 4 5.81 4.88 -55.69
N GLU A 5 5.08 4.11 -56.50
CA GLU A 5 3.62 4.24 -56.66
C GLU A 5 2.85 3.75 -55.43
N GLY A 6 3.34 2.72 -54.74
CA GLY A 6 2.74 2.27 -53.47
C GLY A 6 2.93 3.30 -52.34
N PHE A 7 4.08 3.97 -52.29
CA PHE A 7 4.34 5.02 -51.30
C PHE A 7 3.53 6.29 -51.55
N THR A 8 3.31 6.70 -52.80
CA THR A 8 2.47 7.86 -53.13
C THR A 8 1.00 7.58 -52.88
N GLN A 9 0.51 6.36 -53.16
CA GLN A 9 -0.85 5.94 -52.81
C GLN A 9 -1.08 5.93 -51.29
N LEU A 10 -0.15 5.35 -50.53
CA LEU A 10 -0.20 5.36 -49.06
C LEU A 10 -0.13 6.80 -48.51
N GLY A 11 0.73 7.65 -49.09
CA GLY A 11 0.83 9.07 -48.73
C GLY A 11 -0.47 9.85 -48.97
N SER A 12 -1.12 9.64 -50.12
CA SER A 12 -2.42 10.25 -50.43
C SER A 12 -3.56 9.73 -49.55
N ALA A 13 -3.54 8.43 -49.20
CA ALA A 13 -4.53 7.83 -48.31
C ALA A 13 -4.39 8.37 -46.89
N ILE A 14 -3.15 8.52 -46.40
CA ILE A 14 -2.84 9.14 -45.11
C ILE A 14 -3.24 10.61 -45.12
N ALA A 15 -2.91 11.37 -46.18
CA ALA A 15 -3.29 12.77 -46.31
C ALA A 15 -4.82 12.95 -46.36
N GLY A 16 -5.54 12.09 -47.09
CA GLY A 16 -6.99 12.06 -47.13
C GLY A 16 -7.61 11.74 -45.76
N LEU A 17 -7.06 10.76 -45.04
CA LEU A 17 -7.45 10.44 -43.66
C LEU A 17 -7.20 11.59 -42.70
N MET A 18 -6.03 12.24 -42.78
CA MET A 18 -5.69 13.39 -41.95
C MET A 18 -6.60 14.58 -42.23
N PHE A 19 -6.94 14.83 -43.50
CA PHE A 19 -7.85 15.90 -43.88
C PHE A 19 -9.29 15.60 -43.44
N ALA A 20 -9.77 14.37 -43.64
CA ALA A 20 -11.06 13.93 -43.15
C ALA A 20 -11.14 14.00 -41.61
N TRP A 21 -10.06 13.62 -40.91
CA TRP A 21 -9.95 13.72 -39.45
C TRP A 21 -9.89 15.17 -38.97
N ALA A 22 -9.18 16.05 -39.68
CA ALA A 22 -9.13 17.48 -39.36
C ALA A 22 -10.51 18.14 -39.55
N MET A 23 -11.19 17.84 -40.65
CA MET A 23 -12.56 18.27 -40.91
C MET A 23 -13.53 17.73 -39.85
N PHE A 24 -13.39 16.45 -39.47
CA PHE A 24 -14.16 15.86 -38.40
C PHE A 24 -13.93 16.62 -37.09
N GLN A 25 -12.69 16.88 -36.68
CA GLN A 25 -12.36 17.62 -35.46
C GLN A 25 -12.88 19.07 -35.45
N GLN A 26 -12.92 19.74 -36.61
CA GLN A 26 -13.36 21.12 -36.77
C GLN A 26 -14.90 21.27 -36.75
N TYR A 27 -15.63 20.28 -37.27
CA TYR A 27 -17.10 20.28 -37.29
C TYR A 27 -17.75 19.47 -36.16
N PHE A 28 -16.98 18.71 -35.36
CA PHE A 28 -17.53 17.98 -34.22
C PHE A 28 -17.84 18.93 -33.06
N PRO A 29 -19.12 19.20 -32.74
CA PRO A 29 -19.46 20.07 -31.63
C PRO A 29 -18.98 19.46 -30.31
N CYS A 30 -18.40 20.29 -29.43
CA CYS A 30 -17.90 19.87 -28.11
C CYS A 30 -18.95 19.10 -27.29
N GLN A 31 -20.23 19.38 -27.53
CA GLN A 31 -21.36 18.69 -26.89
C GLN A 31 -21.46 17.21 -27.28
N LEU A 32 -21.17 16.82 -28.54
CA LEU A 32 -21.16 15.41 -28.94
C LEU A 32 -19.94 14.65 -28.39
N ARG A 33 -18.83 15.35 -28.11
CA ARG A 33 -17.66 14.73 -27.47
C ARG A 33 -18.02 14.14 -26.11
N SER A 34 -18.74 14.88 -25.27
CA SER A 34 -19.15 14.37 -23.95
C SER A 34 -20.10 13.16 -24.04
N TYR A 35 -20.99 13.13 -25.04
CA TYR A 35 -21.84 11.96 -25.29
C TYR A 35 -21.01 10.76 -25.75
N ILE A 36 -20.12 10.93 -26.73
CA ILE A 36 -19.23 9.86 -27.20
C ILE A 36 -18.32 9.37 -26.07
N ASP A 37 -17.80 10.27 -25.23
CA ASP A 37 -17.02 9.89 -24.06
C ASP A 37 -17.87 9.04 -23.10
N THR A 38 -19.12 9.43 -22.84
CA THR A 38 -20.00 8.65 -21.95
C THR A 38 -20.34 7.28 -22.53
N TYR A 39 -20.66 7.20 -23.83
CA TYR A 39 -20.98 5.93 -24.50
C TYR A 39 -19.75 5.03 -24.68
N SER A 40 -18.60 5.61 -25.02
CA SER A 40 -17.35 4.88 -25.13
C SER A 40 -16.93 4.33 -23.77
N GLN A 41 -17.06 5.10 -22.68
CA GLN A 41 -16.83 4.60 -21.32
C GLN A 41 -17.77 3.45 -20.95
N LYS A 42 -19.05 3.52 -21.34
CA LYS A 42 -20.00 2.38 -21.16
C LYS A 42 -19.55 1.15 -21.95
N ILE A 43 -19.19 1.30 -23.23
CA ILE A 43 -18.74 0.20 -24.08
C ILE A 43 -17.44 -0.40 -23.55
N ILE A 44 -16.47 0.44 -23.19
CA ILE A 44 -15.21 0.02 -22.56
C ILE A 44 -15.49 -0.74 -21.26
N SER A 45 -16.46 -0.29 -20.44
CA SER A 45 -16.82 -1.00 -19.20
C SER A 45 -17.42 -2.39 -19.42
N ILE A 46 -18.01 -2.65 -20.60
CA ILE A 46 -18.52 -3.97 -21.00
C ILE A 46 -17.36 -4.90 -21.37
N PHE A 47 -16.41 -4.39 -22.15
CA PHE A 47 -15.25 -5.18 -22.62
C PHE A 47 -14.09 -5.27 -21.62
N TYR A 48 -14.04 -4.35 -20.64
CA TYR A 48 -13.01 -4.28 -19.62
C TYR A 48 -13.63 -4.36 -18.21
N PRO A 49 -14.12 -5.54 -17.79
CA PRO A 49 -14.79 -5.74 -16.51
C PRO A 49 -13.80 -5.84 -15.34
N TYR A 50 -12.73 -5.04 -15.31
CA TYR A 50 -11.77 -5.01 -14.22
C TYR A 50 -12.06 -3.83 -13.29
N ILE A 51 -12.00 -4.10 -11.98
CA ILE A 51 -12.09 -3.08 -10.94
C ILE A 51 -10.70 -2.81 -10.39
N HIS A 52 -10.49 -1.55 -10.00
CA HIS A 52 -9.26 -1.10 -9.37
C HIS A 52 -9.57 -0.56 -7.98
N ILE A 53 -8.86 -1.07 -6.96
CA ILE A 53 -8.95 -0.57 -5.58
C ILE A 53 -7.61 0.04 -5.23
N ILE A 54 -7.62 1.27 -4.71
CA ILE A 54 -6.41 2.06 -4.43
C ILE A 54 -6.24 2.15 -2.91
N PHE A 55 -5.01 1.94 -2.45
CA PHE A 55 -4.61 2.10 -1.07
C PHE A 55 -3.46 3.09 -0.98
N ASP A 56 -3.75 4.30 -0.52
CA ASP A 56 -2.76 5.36 -0.36
C ASP A 56 -1.86 5.13 0.86
N GLU A 57 -0.57 5.50 0.73
CA GLU A 57 0.39 5.40 1.83
C GLU A 57 0.03 6.30 3.02
N TYR A 58 -0.51 7.49 2.73
CA TYR A 58 -0.91 8.47 3.73
C TYR A 58 -2.41 8.71 3.68
N THR A 59 -3.07 8.75 4.83
CA THR A 59 -4.51 8.98 4.94
C THR A 59 -4.78 10.33 5.61
N GLY A 60 -5.57 11.19 4.96
CA GLY A 60 -6.03 12.47 5.51
C GLY A 60 -5.00 13.61 5.46
N GLU A 61 -5.39 14.76 6.01
CA GLU A 61 -4.57 15.98 6.11
C GLU A 61 -3.38 15.83 7.08
N ASP A 62 -3.51 14.93 8.06
CA ASP A 62 -2.51 14.70 9.12
C ASP A 62 -1.26 13.95 8.67
N LEU A 63 -1.13 13.60 7.38
CA LEU A 63 0.00 12.85 6.82
C LEU A 63 0.33 11.56 7.60
N GLN A 64 -0.67 10.96 8.24
CA GLN A 64 -0.48 9.71 8.98
C GLN A 64 -0.34 8.56 8.00
N ARG A 65 0.71 7.76 8.19
CA ARG A 65 0.92 6.55 7.38
C ARG A 65 -0.18 5.54 7.66
N SER A 66 -0.86 5.09 6.61
CA SER A 66 -1.97 4.15 6.68
C SER A 66 -1.53 2.80 7.23
N GLU A 67 -2.19 2.34 8.30
CA GLU A 67 -1.96 0.99 8.84
C GLU A 67 -2.28 -0.11 7.81
N VAL A 68 -3.28 0.15 6.96
CA VAL A 68 -3.71 -0.79 5.91
C VAL A 68 -2.62 -0.90 4.86
N TYR A 69 -2.07 0.24 4.42
CA TYR A 69 -0.94 0.26 3.49
C TYR A 69 0.27 -0.49 4.05
N ALA A 70 0.64 -0.23 5.31
CA ALA A 70 1.75 -0.93 5.96
C ALA A 70 1.52 -2.44 6.06
N ALA A 71 0.29 -2.89 6.33
CA ALA A 71 -0.06 -4.30 6.35
C ALA A 71 0.08 -4.93 4.95
N ILE A 72 -0.48 -4.29 3.92
CA ILE A 72 -0.38 -4.73 2.52
C ILE A 72 1.09 -4.81 2.09
N GLN A 73 1.90 -3.80 2.43
CA GLN A 73 3.33 -3.78 2.10
C GLN A 73 4.07 -4.98 2.71
N ASN A 74 3.76 -5.37 3.94
CA ASN A 74 4.37 -6.52 4.61
C ASN A 74 3.89 -7.87 4.03
N TYR A 75 2.61 -7.95 3.65
CA TYR A 75 2.08 -9.13 2.95
C TYR A 75 2.77 -9.30 1.59
N LEU A 76 2.77 -8.22 0.80
CA LEU A 76 3.36 -8.22 -0.52
C LEU A 76 4.85 -8.44 -0.47
N SER A 77 5.62 -7.86 0.46
CA SER A 77 7.07 -8.10 0.55
C SER A 77 7.41 -9.59 0.74
N THR A 78 6.58 -10.30 1.51
CA THR A 78 6.76 -11.75 1.73
C THR A 78 6.38 -12.55 0.50
N ASN A 79 5.25 -12.22 -0.13
CA ASN A 79 4.74 -12.97 -1.29
C ASN A 79 5.50 -12.64 -2.59
N SER A 80 5.93 -11.38 -2.75
CA SER A 80 6.72 -10.86 -3.88
C SER A 80 8.11 -11.46 -3.90
N SER A 81 8.73 -11.75 -2.75
CA SER A 81 10.04 -12.42 -2.70
C SER A 81 10.08 -13.76 -3.46
N MET A 82 8.93 -14.41 -3.65
CA MET A 82 8.81 -15.69 -4.37
C MET A 82 8.35 -15.55 -5.83
N ARG A 83 7.72 -14.43 -6.23
CA ARG A 83 6.99 -14.31 -7.50
C ARG A 83 7.28 -13.04 -8.31
N ALA A 84 7.91 -12.03 -7.72
CA ALA A 84 8.22 -10.78 -8.39
C ALA A 84 9.44 -10.94 -9.31
N LYS A 85 9.44 -10.19 -10.42
CA LYS A 85 10.54 -10.18 -11.40
C LYS A 85 11.60 -9.14 -11.06
N ARG A 86 11.25 -8.13 -10.26
CA ARG A 86 12.11 -7.08 -9.72
C ARG A 86 11.84 -6.98 -8.22
N LEU A 87 12.84 -6.60 -7.45
CA LEU A 87 12.71 -6.45 -6.01
C LEU A 87 13.59 -5.27 -5.62
N LYS A 88 13.05 -4.39 -4.79
CA LYS A 88 13.80 -3.32 -4.16
C LYS A 88 14.31 -3.79 -2.80
N ALA A 89 15.60 -3.66 -2.57
CA ALA A 89 16.19 -3.92 -1.26
C ALA A 89 16.25 -2.61 -0.46
N ASP A 90 15.40 -2.48 0.56
CA ASP A 90 15.53 -1.40 1.55
C ASP A 90 16.32 -1.92 2.76
N VAL A 91 17.46 -1.28 3.05
CA VAL A 91 18.27 -1.59 4.23
C VAL A 91 17.60 -0.96 5.44
N VAL A 92 17.15 -1.79 6.39
CA VAL A 92 16.67 -1.31 7.68
C VAL A 92 17.86 -0.72 8.43
N LYS A 93 17.81 0.58 8.72
CA LYS A 93 18.93 1.39 9.23
C LYS A 93 19.67 0.88 10.48
N ASP A 94 19.19 -0.17 11.14
CA ASP A 94 19.78 -0.68 12.39
C ASP A 94 19.86 -2.23 12.48
N GLY A 95 19.64 -2.98 11.39
CA GLY A 95 19.63 -4.45 11.45
C GLY A 95 20.13 -5.13 10.17
N LYS A 96 20.77 -6.30 10.32
CA LYS A 96 21.33 -7.14 9.24
C LYS A 96 20.29 -7.69 8.25
N SER A 97 19.00 -7.39 8.43
CA SER A 97 17.93 -7.86 7.55
C SER A 97 17.64 -6.82 6.47
N VAL A 98 17.97 -7.16 5.22
CA VAL A 98 17.50 -6.46 4.04
C VAL A 98 15.99 -6.74 3.89
N LEU A 99 15.16 -5.70 3.93
CA LEU A 99 13.75 -5.84 3.62
C LEU A 99 13.59 -5.73 2.09
N LEU A 100 13.27 -6.85 1.45
CA LEU A 100 12.94 -6.86 0.03
C LEU A 100 11.49 -6.37 -0.14
N THR A 101 11.33 -5.17 -0.68
CA THR A 101 10.06 -4.58 -1.08
C THR A 101 9.86 -4.74 -2.58
N MET A 102 8.61 -4.65 -3.04
CA MET A 102 8.30 -4.67 -4.47
C MET A 102 8.82 -3.38 -5.13
N ASP A 103 9.37 -3.49 -6.34
CA ASP A 103 9.87 -2.32 -7.08
C ASP A 103 8.71 -1.43 -7.55
N HIS A 104 9.02 -0.17 -7.85
CA HIS A 104 8.04 0.77 -8.37
C HIS A 104 7.57 0.35 -9.76
N HIS A 105 6.25 0.47 -10.02
CA HIS A 105 5.55 0.04 -11.23
C HIS A 105 5.58 -1.45 -11.54
N GLU A 106 5.96 -2.27 -10.57
CA GLU A 106 5.90 -3.72 -10.72
C GLU A 106 4.52 -4.27 -10.38
N GLU A 107 4.12 -5.29 -11.13
CA GLU A 107 2.89 -6.04 -10.95
C GLU A 107 3.17 -7.46 -10.41
N VAL A 108 2.59 -7.79 -9.26
CA VAL A 108 2.64 -9.13 -8.65
C VAL A 108 1.28 -9.79 -8.79
N THR A 109 1.29 -11.02 -9.30
CA THR A 109 0.08 -11.85 -9.39
C THR A 109 -0.06 -12.73 -8.16
N ASP A 110 -1.22 -12.66 -7.54
CA ASP A 110 -1.64 -13.50 -6.42
C ASP A 110 -2.80 -14.41 -6.83
N ASP A 111 -2.92 -15.56 -6.17
CA ASP A 111 -4.00 -16.51 -6.38
C ASP A 111 -4.73 -16.75 -5.06
N PHE A 112 -5.96 -16.26 -4.98
CA PHE A 112 -6.82 -16.44 -3.82
C PHE A 112 -8.04 -17.26 -4.19
N GLN A 113 -8.11 -18.50 -3.70
CA GLN A 113 -9.22 -19.42 -3.97
C GLN A 113 -9.49 -19.64 -5.47
N GLY A 114 -8.44 -19.65 -6.31
CA GLY A 114 -8.54 -19.78 -7.76
C GLY A 114 -8.85 -18.47 -8.50
N ILE A 115 -8.94 -17.35 -7.78
CA ILE A 115 -9.13 -16.02 -8.34
C ILE A 115 -7.76 -15.37 -8.51
N LYS A 116 -7.43 -15.03 -9.75
CA LYS A 116 -6.23 -14.25 -10.06
C LYS A 116 -6.44 -12.79 -9.68
N VAL A 117 -5.51 -12.27 -8.91
CA VAL A 117 -5.52 -10.91 -8.39
C VAL A 117 -4.17 -10.27 -8.70
N TRP A 118 -4.18 -9.01 -9.11
CA TRP A 118 -2.97 -8.29 -9.48
C TRP A 118 -2.73 -7.10 -8.58
N TRP A 119 -1.53 -7.01 -8.02
CA TRP A 119 -1.07 -5.90 -7.21
C TRP A 119 -0.03 -5.09 -7.96
N THR A 120 -0.21 -3.77 -8.04
CA THR A 120 0.77 -2.86 -8.62
C THR A 120 1.21 -1.81 -7.60
N SER A 121 2.51 -1.63 -7.42
CA SER A 121 3.07 -0.52 -6.65
C SER A 121 3.22 0.67 -7.58
N ILE A 122 2.57 1.79 -7.29
CA ILE A 122 2.65 2.98 -8.13
C ILE A 122 3.20 4.12 -7.31
N LYS A 123 4.17 4.83 -7.88
CA LYS A 123 4.69 6.09 -7.38
C LYS A 123 4.21 7.20 -8.29
N LYS A 124 3.58 8.23 -7.72
CA LYS A 124 3.32 9.48 -8.43
C LYS A 124 4.48 10.42 -8.20
N ASP A 125 5.14 10.77 -9.30
CA ASP A 125 6.08 11.89 -9.29
C ASP A 125 5.29 13.21 -9.13
N PRO A 126 5.77 14.17 -8.33
CA PRO A 126 5.14 15.47 -8.23
C PRO A 126 5.15 16.16 -9.60
N GLN A 127 3.97 16.61 -10.05
CA GLN A 127 3.83 17.30 -11.35
C GLN A 127 4.45 18.71 -11.36
N THR A 128 4.76 19.28 -10.19
CA THR A 128 5.26 20.64 -10.06
C THR A 128 6.57 20.59 -9.28
N LYS A 129 7.67 21.01 -9.90
CA LYS A 129 8.94 21.26 -9.20
C LYS A 129 8.81 22.61 -8.51
N SER A 130 8.23 22.69 -7.32
CA SER A 130 8.26 23.94 -6.57
C SER A 130 9.52 23.97 -5.72
N PHE A 131 10.32 25.03 -5.89
CA PHE A 131 11.51 25.25 -5.06
C PHE A 131 11.07 25.68 -3.66
N SER A 132 10.76 24.72 -2.78
CA SER A 132 10.50 24.98 -1.37
C SER A 132 11.74 24.68 -0.51
N PHE A 133 12.00 25.54 0.48
CA PHE A 133 13.06 25.35 1.49
C PHE A 133 12.75 24.23 2.50
N TYR A 134 11.51 23.74 2.51
CA TYR A 134 11.13 22.48 3.14
C TYR A 134 11.25 21.36 2.09
N PRO A 135 11.71 20.15 2.44
CA PRO A 135 11.63 19.01 1.53
C PRO A 135 10.16 18.88 1.12
N GLU A 136 9.88 19.18 -0.15
CA GLU A 136 8.60 18.90 -0.80
C GLU A 136 8.27 17.46 -0.43
N LEU A 137 7.12 17.22 0.21
CA LEU A 137 6.76 15.91 0.72
C LEU A 137 6.67 14.91 -0.45
N ASP A 138 7.81 14.24 -0.60
CA ASP A 138 8.19 13.12 -1.44
C ASP A 138 7.00 12.29 -1.91
N GLU A 139 6.94 12.09 -3.23
CA GLU A 139 6.59 10.80 -3.82
C GLU A 139 5.35 10.12 -3.21
N ARG A 140 4.13 10.50 -3.64
CA ARG A 140 2.92 9.80 -3.18
C ARG A 140 2.89 8.37 -3.74
N ARG A 141 3.14 7.39 -2.89
CA ARG A 141 3.05 5.96 -3.22
C ARG A 141 1.69 5.40 -2.85
N PHE A 142 1.18 4.51 -3.68
CA PHE A 142 -0.06 3.80 -3.43
C PHE A 142 0.00 2.40 -4.06
N PHE A 143 -0.73 1.47 -3.46
CA PHE A 143 -0.95 0.16 -4.07
C PHE A 143 -2.26 0.18 -4.86
N LYS A 144 -2.20 -0.37 -6.07
CA LYS A 144 -3.37 -0.60 -6.92
C LYS A 144 -3.64 -2.10 -6.98
N LEU A 145 -4.85 -2.48 -6.58
CA LEU A 145 -5.37 -3.83 -6.69
C LEU A 145 -6.27 -3.92 -7.92
N THR A 146 -5.95 -4.80 -8.86
CA THR A 146 -6.75 -5.07 -10.05
C THR A 146 -7.36 -6.45 -9.96
N VAL A 147 -8.67 -6.55 -10.20
CA VAL A 147 -9.39 -7.83 -10.20
C VAL A 147 -10.64 -7.76 -11.09
N HIS A 148 -11.10 -8.90 -11.56
CA HIS A 148 -12.32 -8.98 -12.36
C HIS A 148 -13.57 -8.66 -11.50
N ARG A 149 -14.49 -7.84 -12.03
CA ARG A 149 -15.69 -7.32 -11.36
C ARG A 149 -16.59 -8.42 -10.78
N ARG A 150 -16.63 -9.59 -11.41
CA ARG A 150 -17.37 -10.78 -10.96
C ARG A 150 -17.02 -11.19 -9.51
N TYR A 151 -15.78 -10.95 -9.08
CA TYR A 151 -15.29 -11.36 -7.76
C TYR A 151 -15.25 -10.22 -6.74
N ARG A 152 -15.84 -9.05 -7.07
CA ARG A 152 -15.80 -7.85 -6.23
C ARG A 152 -16.20 -8.13 -4.77
N ASP A 153 -17.29 -8.86 -4.55
CA ASP A 153 -17.81 -9.09 -3.20
C ASP A 153 -16.89 -9.99 -2.38
N ILE A 154 -16.31 -11.02 -3.00
CA ILE A 154 -15.36 -11.93 -2.35
C ILE A 154 -14.08 -11.17 -2.01
N ILE A 155 -13.60 -10.31 -2.92
CA ILE A 155 -12.39 -9.54 -2.72
C ILE A 155 -12.55 -8.54 -1.57
N ILE A 156 -13.65 -7.78 -1.57
CA ILE A 156 -13.91 -6.76 -0.55
C ILE A 156 -14.14 -7.40 0.83
N LYS A 157 -14.90 -8.50 0.91
CA LYS A 157 -15.29 -9.09 2.19
C LYS A 157 -14.27 -10.08 2.77
N SER A 158 -13.44 -10.70 1.94
CA SER A 158 -12.58 -11.80 2.38
C SER A 158 -11.11 -11.58 2.05
N TYR A 159 -10.79 -11.26 0.80
CA TYR A 159 -9.39 -11.15 0.37
C TYR A 159 -8.66 -9.98 1.05
N ILE A 160 -9.27 -8.78 1.07
CA ILE A 160 -8.65 -7.61 1.70
C ILE A 160 -8.39 -7.86 3.19
N ASP A 161 -9.36 -8.43 3.90
CA ASP A 161 -9.22 -8.76 5.32
C ASP A 161 -8.13 -9.81 5.57
N HIS A 162 -8.05 -10.82 4.69
CA HIS A 162 -6.99 -11.83 4.73
C HIS A 162 -5.60 -11.19 4.56
N VAL A 163 -5.41 -10.37 3.52
CA VAL A 163 -4.15 -9.65 3.25
C VAL A 163 -3.75 -8.77 4.43
N ILE A 164 -4.69 -8.04 5.02
CA ILE A 164 -4.41 -7.19 6.18
C ILE A 164 -4.01 -8.04 7.39
N LYS A 165 -4.71 -9.14 7.65
CA LYS A 165 -4.44 -10.03 8.78
C LYS A 165 -3.08 -10.70 8.65
N GLU A 166 -2.76 -11.24 7.47
CA GLU A 166 -1.45 -11.84 7.20
C GLU A 166 -0.34 -10.80 7.23
N GLY A 167 -0.54 -9.64 6.62
CA GLY A 167 0.39 -8.52 6.67
C GLY A 167 0.73 -8.10 8.11
N LYS A 168 -0.29 -8.01 8.98
CA LYS A 168 -0.09 -7.73 10.42
C LYS A 168 0.63 -8.87 11.14
N ALA A 169 0.31 -10.13 10.84
CA ALA A 169 1.00 -11.28 11.42
C ALA A 169 2.48 -11.33 11.02
N THR A 170 2.79 -11.07 9.74
CA THR A 170 4.14 -10.95 9.20
C THR A 170 4.89 -9.78 9.84
N ALA A 171 4.25 -8.63 10.01
CA ALA A 171 4.85 -7.49 10.69
C ALA A 171 5.27 -7.84 12.13
N VAL A 172 4.45 -8.62 12.85
CA VAL A 172 4.78 -9.11 14.19
C VAL A 172 5.92 -10.14 14.15
N LYS A 173 5.92 -11.05 13.19
CA LYS A 173 6.97 -12.07 13.02
C LYS A 173 8.33 -11.45 12.70
N ASN A 174 8.35 -10.46 11.80
CA ASN A 174 9.56 -9.77 11.37
C ASN A 174 9.96 -8.63 12.32
N ARG A 175 9.18 -8.37 13.38
CA ARG A 175 9.46 -7.32 14.34
C ARG A 175 10.75 -7.66 15.10
N GLN A 176 11.79 -6.86 14.86
CA GLN A 176 13.00 -6.91 15.65
C GLN A 176 12.72 -6.42 17.07
N ARG A 177 13.20 -7.19 18.05
CA ARG A 177 13.23 -6.75 19.44
C ARG A 177 14.32 -5.69 19.56
N LYS A 178 14.01 -4.59 20.24
CA LYS A 178 14.92 -3.46 20.44
C LYS A 178 15.12 -3.27 21.94
N LEU A 179 16.37 -3.18 22.38
CA LEU A 179 16.72 -2.78 23.74
C LEU A 179 16.91 -1.28 23.74
N TYR A 180 16.16 -0.58 24.59
CA TYR A 180 16.27 0.86 24.76
C TYR A 180 17.09 1.17 26.00
N THR A 181 18.08 2.03 25.84
CA THR A 181 18.93 2.50 26.93
C THR A 181 18.81 4.02 27.01
N ASN A 182 18.68 4.54 28.22
CA ASN A 182 18.72 5.98 28.43
C ASN A 182 20.19 6.43 28.27
N ASN A 183 20.48 7.21 27.23
CA ASN A 183 21.83 7.70 26.96
C ASN A 183 21.92 9.16 27.41
N PRO A 184 22.62 9.52 28.48
CA PRO A 184 22.69 10.88 28.98
C PRO A 184 23.72 11.78 28.27
N SER A 185 24.21 11.44 27.06
CA SER A 185 25.37 12.14 26.45
C SER A 185 25.18 13.66 26.34
N LYS A 186 26.25 14.42 26.60
CA LYS A 186 26.21 15.90 26.69
C LYS A 186 26.07 16.61 25.33
N ASP A 187 25.98 15.86 24.22
CA ASP A 187 25.94 16.37 22.86
C ASP A 187 24.52 16.59 22.32
N TRP A 188 23.61 17.03 23.21
CA TRP A 188 22.19 17.31 22.90
C TRP A 188 21.98 18.62 22.13
N HIS A 189 22.81 18.91 21.13
CA HIS A 189 22.63 20.09 20.29
C HIS A 189 21.81 19.70 19.05
N GLY A 190 20.54 20.12 19.01
CA GLY A 190 19.68 20.03 17.82
C GLY A 190 18.25 19.56 18.08
N TRP A 191 17.41 19.68 17.06
CA TRP A 191 15.97 19.32 17.04
C TRP A 191 15.65 17.81 17.25
N ARG A 192 16.65 16.94 17.49
CA ARG A 192 16.48 15.49 17.68
C ARG A 192 17.14 14.97 18.97
N GLY A 193 16.83 15.59 20.09
CA GLY A 193 17.30 15.15 21.41
C GLY A 193 16.43 14.07 22.05
N THR A 194 16.36 12.85 21.50
CA THR A 194 15.66 11.75 22.17
C THR A 194 16.56 11.06 23.20
N LYS A 195 16.24 11.20 24.50
CA LYS A 195 16.98 10.59 25.64
C LYS A 195 17.19 9.08 25.56
N TRP A 196 16.40 8.40 24.73
CA TRP A 196 16.44 6.95 24.55
C TRP A 196 17.18 6.62 23.26
N SER A 197 18.31 5.91 23.38
CA SER A 197 18.93 5.21 22.27
C SER A 197 18.43 3.75 22.24
N HIS A 198 18.55 3.11 21.09
CA HIS A 198 18.17 1.70 20.97
C HIS A 198 19.20 0.91 20.20
N VAL A 199 19.31 -0.37 20.54
CA VAL A 199 20.09 -1.36 19.81
C VAL A 199 19.19 -2.55 19.49
N VAL A 200 19.42 -3.19 18.34
CA VAL A 200 18.69 -4.41 17.99
C VAL A 200 19.12 -5.52 18.95
N PHE A 201 18.14 -6.16 19.58
CA PHE A 201 18.33 -7.18 20.59
C PHE A 201 18.02 -8.56 20.00
N GLU A 202 19.07 -9.28 19.64
CA GLU A 202 19.01 -10.66 19.16
C GLU A 202 19.49 -11.58 20.27
N HIS A 203 18.56 -12.20 21.01
CA HIS A 203 18.89 -13.17 22.04
C HIS A 203 18.14 -14.48 21.81
N PRO A 204 18.85 -15.64 21.80
CA PRO A 204 18.25 -16.94 21.52
C PRO A 204 17.35 -17.44 22.66
N ALA A 205 17.51 -16.90 23.88
CA ALA A 205 16.65 -17.31 24.99
C ALA A 205 15.19 -16.94 24.75
N THR A 206 14.35 -17.92 24.99
CA THR A 206 12.90 -17.81 25.04
C THR A 206 12.44 -17.93 26.48
N PHE A 207 11.19 -17.61 26.76
CA PHE A 207 10.63 -17.85 28.09
C PHE A 207 10.70 -19.34 28.49
N ASN A 208 10.75 -20.26 27.51
CA ASN A 208 10.92 -21.69 27.75
C ASN A 208 12.32 -22.03 28.24
N SER A 209 13.37 -21.40 27.71
CA SER A 209 14.77 -21.64 28.14
C SER A 209 15.12 -20.98 29.47
N LEU A 210 14.24 -20.16 30.04
CA LEU A 210 14.42 -19.59 31.38
C LEU A 210 14.26 -20.69 32.44
N ALA A 211 15.30 -20.93 33.24
CA ALA A 211 15.25 -21.88 34.36
C ALA A 211 14.37 -21.34 35.50
N MET A 212 13.14 -21.85 35.60
CA MET A 212 12.14 -21.47 36.60
C MET A 212 11.16 -22.63 36.79
N ALA A 213 10.54 -22.74 37.98
CA ALA A 213 9.49 -23.71 38.23
C ALA A 213 8.31 -23.56 37.24
N THR A 214 7.86 -24.68 36.66
CA THR A 214 6.84 -24.72 35.59
C THR A 214 5.53 -24.03 36.01
N LYS A 215 5.07 -24.26 37.24
CA LYS A 215 3.86 -23.63 37.78
C LYS A 215 3.96 -22.10 37.81
N LEU A 216 5.10 -21.57 38.24
CA LEU A 216 5.33 -20.12 38.30
C LEU A 216 5.40 -19.52 36.88
N LYS A 217 6.05 -20.23 35.96
CA LYS A 217 6.15 -19.85 34.55
C LYS A 217 4.77 -19.72 33.91
N GLU A 218 3.88 -20.70 34.11
CA GLU A 218 2.51 -20.68 33.59
C GLU A 218 1.67 -19.56 34.20
N LEU A 219 1.78 -19.33 35.51
CA LEU A 219 1.08 -18.24 36.19
C LEU A 219 1.44 -16.87 35.61
N ILE A 220 2.74 -16.58 35.45
CA ILE A 220 3.20 -15.32 34.86
C ILE A 220 2.70 -15.18 33.42
N LYS A 221 2.80 -16.24 32.61
CA LYS A 221 2.34 -16.22 31.21
C LYS A 221 0.84 -15.92 31.13
N ASN A 222 0.03 -16.57 31.95
CA ASN A 222 -1.41 -16.38 31.97
C ASN A 222 -1.81 -14.98 32.45
N ASP A 223 -1.13 -14.43 33.47
CA ASP A 223 -1.38 -13.07 33.94
C ASP A 223 -1.02 -12.02 32.88
N LEU A 224 0.11 -12.20 32.18
CA LEU A 224 0.50 -11.34 31.07
C LEU A 224 -0.52 -11.37 29.92
N ILE A 225 -1.01 -12.57 29.53
CA ILE A 225 -2.08 -12.71 28.53
C ILE A 225 -3.33 -11.96 29.00
N LYS A 226 -3.76 -12.19 30.24
CA LYS A 226 -4.94 -11.53 30.83
C LYS A 226 -4.78 -10.01 30.86
N PHE A 227 -3.59 -9.50 31.16
CA PHE A 227 -3.30 -8.07 31.14
C PHE A 227 -3.44 -7.48 29.73
N THR A 228 -2.92 -8.16 28.72
CA THR A 228 -3.05 -7.71 27.31
C THR A 228 -4.50 -7.68 26.83
N GLU A 229 -5.29 -8.70 27.17
CA GLU A 229 -6.71 -8.77 26.81
C GLU A 229 -7.54 -7.68 27.50
N ARG A 230 -7.26 -7.40 28.78
CA ARG A 230 -7.92 -6.32 29.52
C ARG A 230 -7.69 -4.95 28.89
N LYS A 231 -6.47 -4.66 28.44
CA LYS A 231 -6.16 -3.39 27.75
C LYS A 231 -6.92 -3.26 26.43
N ARG A 232 -7.00 -4.35 25.64
CA ARG A 232 -7.78 -4.39 24.40
C ARG A 232 -9.27 -4.13 24.65
N LYS A 233 -9.85 -4.73 25.70
CA LYS A 233 -11.24 -4.46 26.11
C LYS A 233 -11.46 -3.01 26.55
N LYS A 234 -10.50 -2.41 27.27
CA LYS A 234 -10.58 -1.01 27.71
C LYS A 234 -10.54 -0.02 26.54
N ASN A 235 -9.70 -0.28 25.52
CA ASN A 235 -9.67 0.52 24.29
C ASN A 235 -10.99 0.42 23.51
N ILE A 236 -11.57 -0.78 23.40
CA ILE A 236 -12.88 -0.97 22.73
C ILE A 236 -13.99 -0.26 23.52
N ALA A 237 -13.96 -0.33 24.85
CA ALA A 237 -14.92 0.36 25.70
C ALA A 237 -14.82 1.89 25.55
N GLN A 238 -13.61 2.46 25.50
CA GLN A 238 -13.40 3.88 25.21
C GLN A 238 -13.88 4.26 23.80
N ILE A 239 -13.66 3.43 22.78
CA ILE A 239 -14.15 3.69 21.42
C ILE A 239 -15.68 3.66 21.38
N ILE A 240 -16.33 2.74 22.11
CA ILE A 240 -17.79 2.67 22.23
C ILE A 240 -18.34 3.89 22.99
N GLU A 241 -17.66 4.33 24.04
CA GLU A 241 -18.06 5.51 24.81
C GLU A 241 -17.91 6.81 23.99
N LEU A 242 -16.83 6.94 23.23
CA LEU A 242 -16.60 8.06 22.31
C LEU A 242 -17.61 8.07 21.17
N THR A 243 -17.92 6.91 20.57
CA THR A 243 -18.95 6.82 19.51
C THR A 243 -20.35 7.11 20.05
N LYS A 244 -20.69 6.68 21.27
CA LYS A 244 -21.93 7.13 21.93
C LYS A 244 -21.92 8.64 22.14
N ARG A 245 -20.84 9.23 22.65
CA ARG A 245 -20.75 10.69 22.86
C ARG A 245 -20.93 11.50 21.58
N VAL A 246 -20.39 11.02 20.46
CA VAL A 246 -20.54 11.65 19.15
C VAL A 246 -21.98 11.49 18.64
N VAL A 247 -22.59 10.30 18.76
CA VAL A 247 -23.99 10.08 18.33
C VAL A 247 -24.99 10.92 19.15
N TRP A 248 -24.72 11.14 20.44
CA TRP A 248 -25.53 12.00 21.31
C TRP A 248 -25.25 13.51 21.15
N SER A 249 -24.24 13.92 20.37
CA SER A 249 -24.03 15.34 20.03
C SER A 249 -24.73 15.76 18.73
N PHE A 250 -25.41 14.81 18.05
CA PHE A 250 -26.21 15.04 16.85
C PHE A 250 -27.72 14.87 17.10
N TYR A 251 -28.13 14.76 18.36
CA TYR A 251 -29.53 14.80 18.82
C TYR A 251 -29.70 15.85 19.91
#